data_AF-A0A496W889-F1
#
_entry.id   AF-A0A496W889-F1
#
_cell.length_a   1.000
_cell.length_b   1.000
_cell.length_c   1.000
_cell.angle_alpha   90.00
_cell.angle_beta   90.00
_cell.angle_gamma   90.00
#
_symmetry.space_group_name_H-M   'P 1'
#
loop_
_entity.id
_entity.type
_entity.pdbx_description
1 polymer ?
#
loop_
_entity_poly.entity_id
_entity_poly.type
_entity_poly.pdbx_seq_one_letter_code
_entity_poly.pdbx_strand_id
1 'polypeptide(L)'
;MQNITIGINNSLFNAAQNYATQHNTTISQIIQGYLAQLTGVKPSQAEIKTLERFSRCEITRLEAMKTLDIDYSTLLDKLGQRGLSLPSLPPETLQPMVENFVRIMKEAQER
;
A
#
# COMPACT_ATOMS: atom_id res chain seq x y z
N MET A 1 7.85 9.60 -10.54
CA MET A 1 8.65 9.13 -9.39
C MET A 1 10.00 9.84 -9.40
N GLN A 2 10.38 10.52 -8.32
CA GLN A 2 11.72 11.10 -8.19
C GLN A 2 12.62 10.09 -7.48
N ASN A 3 13.79 9.79 -8.05
CA ASN A 3 14.75 8.86 -7.47
C ASN A 3 15.90 9.65 -6.83
N ILE A 4 16.30 9.25 -5.62
CA ILE A 4 17.43 9.83 -4.89
C ILE A 4 18.39 8.70 -4.53
N THR A 5 19.68 8.91 -4.79
CA THR A 5 20.76 8.02 -4.31
C THR A 5 21.42 8.69 -3.11
N ILE A 6 21.48 7.98 -1.98
CA ILE A 6 22.06 8.49 -0.73
C ILE A 6 23.24 7.59 -0.34
N GLY A 7 24.40 8.20 -0.13
CA GLY A 7 25.56 7.51 0.46
C GLY A 7 25.38 7.40 1.97
N ILE A 8 25.38 6.17 2.50
CA ILE A 8 25.27 5.88 3.93
C ILE A 8 26.31 4.84 4.32
N ASN A 9 26.86 4.97 5.53
CA ASN A 9 27.83 4.01 6.06
C ASN A 9 27.18 2.63 6.25
N ASN A 10 27.90 1.55 5.93
CA ASN A 10 27.41 0.17 6.05
C ASN A 10 26.87 -0.16 7.45
N SER A 11 27.53 0.31 8.51
CA SER A 11 27.09 0.08 9.89
C SER A 11 25.72 0.70 10.16
N LEU A 12 25.48 1.90 9.63
CA LEU A 12 24.20 2.59 9.75
C LEU A 12 23.12 1.92 8.89
N PHE A 13 23.46 1.52 7.66
CA PHE A 13 22.54 0.79 6.78
C PHE A 13 22.06 -0.51 7.44
N ASN A 14 22.97 -1.30 8.01
CA ASN A 14 22.63 -2.54 8.70
C ASN A 14 21.75 -2.29 9.94
N ALA A 15 22.06 -1.24 10.73
CA ALA A 15 21.22 -0.86 11.86
C ALA A 15 19.81 -0.44 11.42
N ALA A 16 19.70 0.35 10.36
CA ALA A 16 18.42 0.76 9.79
C ALA A 16 17.62 -0.43 9.23
N GLN A 17 18.30 -1.40 8.61
CA GLN A 17 17.67 -2.62 8.11
C GLN A 17 17.07 -3.46 9.25
N ASN A 18 17.83 -3.65 10.35
CA ASN A 18 17.34 -4.36 11.53
C ASN A 18 16.13 -3.67 12.16
N TYR A 19 16.19 -2.34 12.30
CA TYR A 19 15.08 -1.54 12.79
C TYR A 19 13.85 -1.68 11.88
N ALA A 20 14.04 -1.62 10.56
CA ALA A 20 12.98 -1.74 9.59
C ALA A 20 12.22 -3.08 9.73
N THR A 21 12.96 -4.19 9.88
CA THR A 21 12.37 -5.51 10.13
C THR A 21 11.62 -5.57 11.47
N GLN A 22 12.19 -5.04 12.55
CA GLN A 22 11.55 -5.06 13.88
C GLN A 22 10.24 -4.26 13.93
N HIS A 23 10.16 -3.18 13.16
CA HIS A 23 9.03 -2.26 13.15
C HIS A 23 8.09 -2.45 11.94
N ASN A 24 8.24 -3.53 11.15
CA ASN A 24 7.47 -3.78 9.93
C ASN A 24 7.43 -2.55 8.99
N THR A 25 8.56 -1.87 8.85
CA THR A 25 8.71 -0.66 8.03
C THR A 25 9.83 -0.85 6.99
N THR A 26 10.14 0.17 6.21
CA THR A 26 11.22 0.15 5.20
C THR A 26 12.17 1.32 5.42
N ILE A 27 13.42 1.19 4.97
CA ILE A 27 14.40 2.28 5.05
C ILE A 27 13.88 3.55 4.34
N SER A 28 13.19 3.38 3.21
CA SER A 28 12.54 4.49 2.49
C SER A 28 11.47 5.19 3.34
N GLN A 29 10.66 4.44 4.08
CA GLN A 29 9.65 5.00 5.00
C GLN A 29 10.30 5.77 6.16
N ILE A 30 11.40 5.25 6.71
CA ILE A 30 12.16 5.92 7.77
C ILE A 30 12.70 7.26 7.27
N ILE A 31 13.34 7.26 6.09
CA ILE A 31 13.90 8.47 5.47
C ILE A 31 12.79 9.48 5.16
N GLN A 32 11.68 9.03 4.56
CA GLN A 32 10.53 9.90 4.27
C GLN A 32 9.95 10.51 5.54
N GLY A 33 9.78 9.70 6.60
CA GLY A 33 9.28 10.18 7.90
C GLY A 33 10.20 11.23 8.51
N TYR A 34 11.51 11.01 8.47
CA TYR A 34 12.49 11.96 9.01
C TYR A 34 12.53 13.27 8.21
N LEU A 35 12.49 13.18 6.87
CA LEU A 35 12.43 14.36 5.99
C LEU A 35 11.13 15.15 6.19
N ALA A 36 10.00 14.47 6.32
CA ALA A 36 8.72 15.11 6.61
C ALA A 36 8.73 15.82 7.97
N GLN A 37 9.33 15.20 9.00
CA GLN A 37 9.49 15.81 10.31
C GLN A 37 10.38 17.06 10.25
N LEU A 38 11.50 17.00 9.54
CA LEU A 38 12.43 18.12 9.39
C LEU A 38 11.84 19.29 8.59
N THR A 39 11.10 19.00 7.52
CA THR A 39 10.54 20.01 6.61
C THR A 39 9.18 20.53 7.03
N GLY A 40 8.53 19.87 8.00
CA GLY A 40 7.16 20.19 8.42
C GLY A 40 6.10 19.82 7.37
N VAL A 41 6.47 19.12 6.30
CA VAL A 41 5.54 18.65 5.27
C VAL A 41 4.68 17.55 5.86
N LYS A 42 3.43 17.89 6.18
CA LYS A 42 2.43 16.91 6.59
C LYS A 42 1.71 16.37 5.35
N PRO A 43 1.43 15.06 5.27
CA PRO A 43 0.51 14.56 4.26
C PRO A 43 -0.81 15.31 4.35
N SER A 44 -1.37 15.72 3.21
CA SER A 44 -2.58 16.51 3.23
C SER A 44 -3.71 15.70 3.88
N GLN A 45 -4.57 16.36 4.66
CA GLN A 45 -5.69 15.67 5.29
C GLN A 45 -6.66 15.09 4.25
N ALA A 46 -6.69 15.66 3.04
CA ALA A 46 -7.38 15.12 1.88
C ALA A 46 -6.75 13.81 1.39
N GLU A 47 -5.43 13.69 1.41
CA GLU A 47 -4.73 12.47 1.05
C GLU A 47 -5.06 11.33 2.02
N ILE A 48 -5.01 11.61 3.34
CA ILE A 48 -5.31 10.62 4.37
C ILE A 48 -6.73 10.09 4.20
N LYS A 49 -7.72 11.00 4.10
CA LYS A 49 -9.12 10.63 3.90
C LYS A 49 -9.32 9.81 2.63
N THR A 50 -8.65 10.16 1.54
CA THR A 50 -8.79 9.41 0.28
C THR A 50 -8.28 7.98 0.40
N LEU A 51 -7.15 7.75 1.08
CA LEU A 51 -6.64 6.40 1.32
C LEU A 51 -7.55 5.59 2.24
N GLU A 52 -8.09 6.19 3.31
CA GLU A 52 -9.02 5.51 4.21
C GLU A 52 -10.30 5.08 3.48
N ARG A 53 -10.88 5.97 2.67
CA ARG A 53 -12.07 5.67 1.85
C ARG A 53 -11.79 4.56 0.85
N PHE A 54 -10.62 4.56 0.21
CA PHE A 54 -10.22 3.48 -0.69
C PHE A 54 -10.06 2.16 0.04
N SER A 55 -9.41 2.14 1.21
CA SER A 55 -9.23 0.95 2.05
C SER A 55 -10.57 0.32 2.49
N ARG A 56 -11.61 1.15 2.66
CA ARG A 56 -12.98 0.74 3.02
C ARG A 56 -13.87 0.39 1.82
N CYS A 57 -13.33 0.34 0.62
CA CYS A 57 -14.10 0.12 -0.62
C CYS A 57 -15.17 1.21 -0.90
N GLU A 58 -15.07 2.40 -0.29
CA GLU A 58 -16.04 3.50 -0.49
C GLU A 58 -15.81 4.28 -1.79
N ILE A 59 -14.59 4.16 -2.35
CA ILE A 59 -14.22 4.73 -3.65
C ILE A 59 -13.49 3.67 -4.47
N THR A 60 -13.61 3.77 -5.78
CA THR A 60 -12.94 2.86 -6.72
C THR A 60 -11.44 3.17 -6.83
N ARG A 61 -10.68 2.20 -7.36
CA ARG A 61 -9.26 2.36 -7.70
C ARG A 61 -9.01 3.59 -8.57
N LEU A 62 -9.83 3.78 -9.62
CA LEU A 62 -9.69 4.89 -10.57
C LEU A 62 -9.94 6.24 -9.90
N GLU A 63 -10.95 6.33 -9.03
CA GLU A 63 -11.24 7.57 -8.29
C GLU A 63 -10.13 7.91 -7.30
N ALA A 64 -9.61 6.91 -6.57
CA ALA A 64 -8.50 7.11 -5.64
C ALA A 64 -7.23 7.60 -6.34
N MET A 65 -6.84 6.94 -7.45
CA MET A 65 -5.69 7.33 -8.27
C MET A 65 -5.84 8.74 -8.84
N LYS A 66 -7.02 9.08 -9.37
CA LYS A 66 -7.29 10.40 -9.94
C LYS A 66 -7.30 11.51 -8.87
N THR A 67 -7.84 11.23 -7.69
CA THR A 67 -7.94 12.21 -6.59
C THR A 67 -6.57 12.51 -6.00
N LEU A 68 -5.69 11.52 -5.95
CA LEU A 68 -4.35 11.65 -5.40
C LEU A 68 -3.29 12.02 -6.45
N ASP A 69 -3.66 12.00 -7.74
CA ASP A 69 -2.76 12.15 -8.88
C ASP A 69 -1.56 11.19 -8.84
N ILE A 70 -1.85 9.90 -8.61
CA ILE A 70 -0.83 8.85 -8.49
C ILE A 70 -1.18 7.61 -9.31
N ASP A 71 -0.15 6.82 -9.62
CA ASP A 71 -0.31 5.48 -10.18
C ASP A 71 -0.75 4.44 -9.13
N TYR A 72 -1.13 3.26 -9.60
CA TYR A 72 -1.65 2.21 -8.73
C TYR A 72 -0.59 1.65 -7.78
N SER A 73 0.66 1.48 -8.23
CA SER A 73 1.78 1.05 -7.38
C SER A 73 1.97 1.99 -6.19
N THR A 74 1.98 3.30 -6.45
CA THR A 74 2.13 4.35 -5.44
C THR A 74 0.94 4.36 -4.49
N LEU A 75 -0.27 4.07 -4.98
CA LEU A 75 -1.45 3.92 -4.13
C LEU A 75 -1.29 2.75 -3.15
N LEU A 76 -0.80 1.60 -3.62
CA LEU A 76 -0.53 0.43 -2.78
C LEU A 76 0.58 0.69 -1.75
N ASP A 77 1.67 1.33 -2.17
CA ASP A 77 2.75 1.71 -1.28
C ASP A 77 2.23 2.62 -0.16
N LYS A 78 1.45 3.65 -0.51
CA LYS A 78 0.87 4.58 0.48
C LYS A 78 -0.11 3.91 1.45
N LEU A 79 -0.85 2.88 1.02
CA LEU A 79 -1.68 2.07 1.93
C LEU A 79 -0.82 1.27 2.90
N GLY A 80 0.21 0.58 2.39
CA GLY A 80 1.15 -0.19 3.20
C GLY A 80 1.91 0.68 4.21
N GLN A 81 2.32 1.89 3.79
CA GLN A 81 2.93 2.90 4.66
C GLN A 81 2.07 3.30 5.85
N ARG A 82 0.74 3.19 5.73
CA ARG A 82 -0.22 3.55 6.78
C ARG A 82 -0.84 2.36 7.48
N GLY A 83 -0.42 1.13 7.17
CA GLY A 83 -1.01 -0.08 7.71
C GLY A 83 -2.50 -0.25 7.35
N LEU A 84 -2.94 0.38 6.26
CA LEU A 84 -4.31 0.28 5.78
C LEU A 84 -4.48 -1.02 4.99
N SER A 85 -5.61 -1.69 5.20
CA SER A 85 -5.95 -2.92 4.47
C SER A 85 -6.23 -2.62 3.00
N LEU A 86 -5.90 -3.58 2.14
CA LEU A 86 -6.35 -3.55 0.76
C LEU A 86 -7.88 -3.70 0.70
N PRO A 87 -8.55 -3.01 -0.24
CA PRO A 87 -9.96 -3.21 -0.46
C PRO A 87 -10.23 -4.67 -0.80
N SER A 88 -11.10 -5.30 -0.01
CA SER A 88 -11.58 -6.66 -0.24
C SER A 88 -13.07 -6.62 -0.58
N LEU A 89 -13.50 -7.58 -1.39
CA LEU A 89 -14.93 -7.79 -1.61
C LEU A 89 -15.58 -8.28 -0.29
N PRO A 90 -16.84 -7.89 -0.04
CA PRO A 90 -17.62 -8.46 1.04
C PRO A 90 -17.69 -9.99 0.94
N PRO A 91 -17.65 -10.73 2.07
CA PRO A 91 -17.71 -12.19 2.06
C PRO A 91 -18.90 -12.74 1.28
N GLU A 92 -20.05 -12.10 1.42
CA GLU A 92 -21.32 -12.43 0.74
C GLU A 92 -21.20 -12.46 -0.79
N THR A 93 -20.37 -11.58 -1.35
CA THR A 93 -20.10 -11.52 -2.79
C THR A 93 -18.94 -12.42 -3.22
N LEU A 94 -17.99 -12.68 -2.32
CA LEU A 94 -16.77 -13.42 -2.61
C LEU A 94 -17.01 -14.94 -2.60
N GLN A 95 -17.82 -15.44 -1.67
CA GLN A 95 -18.17 -16.86 -1.56
C GLN A 95 -18.75 -17.47 -2.85
N PRO A 96 -19.81 -16.90 -3.46
CA PRO A 96 -20.37 -17.46 -4.69
C PRO A 96 -19.40 -17.37 -5.88
N MET A 97 -18.49 -16.40 -5.91
CA MET A 97 -17.43 -16.32 -6.94
C MET A 97 -16.41 -17.45 -6.77
N VAL A 98 -15.98 -17.73 -5.54
CA VAL A 98 -15.05 -18.83 -5.23
C VAL A 98 -15.67 -20.18 -5.58
N GLU A 99 -16.93 -20.41 -5.21
CA GLU A 99 -17.66 -21.63 -5.54
C GLU A 99 -17.78 -21.83 -7.05
N ASN A 100 -18.11 -20.78 -7.79
CA ASN A 100 -18.16 -20.81 -9.25
C ASN A 100 -16.79 -21.12 -9.88
N PHE A 101 -15.73 -20.48 -9.39
CA PHE A 101 -14.38 -20.73 -9.88
C PHE A 101 -13.94 -22.18 -9.64
N VAL A 102 -14.16 -22.71 -8.44
CA VAL A 102 -13.85 -24.11 -8.10
C VAL A 102 -14.62 -25.08 -8.98
N ARG A 103 -15.91 -24.81 -9.24
CA ARG A 103 -16.72 -25.64 -10.13
C ARG A 103 -16.16 -25.67 -11.56
N ILE A 104 -15.88 -24.52 -12.16
CA ILE A 104 -15.32 -24.42 -13.51
C ILE A 104 -13.99 -25.16 -13.62
N MET A 105 -13.12 -25.03 -12.61
CA MET A 105 -11.83 -25.72 -12.59
C MET A 105 -11.97 -27.24 -12.56
N LYS A 106 -12.93 -27.78 -11.82
CA LYS A 106 -13.20 -29.24 -11.80
C LYS A 106 -13.74 -29.73 -13.13
N GLU A 107 -14.70 -29.01 -13.72
CA GLU A 107 -15.29 -29.36 -15.02
C GLU A 107 -14.26 -29.30 -16.16
N ALA A 108 -13.28 -28.40 -16.08
CA ALA A 108 -12.19 -28.30 -17.05
C ALA A 108 -11.15 -29.44 -16.94
N GLN A 109 -11.06 -30.08 -15.77
CA GLN A 109 -10.09 -31.15 -15.50
C GLN A 109 -10.64 -32.55 -15.87
N GLU A 110 -11.96 -32.67 -16.06
CA GLU A 110 -12.66 -33.89 -16.49
C GLU A 110 -12.88 -33.97 -18.02
N ARG A 111 -12.38 -32.98 -18.77
CA ARG A 111 -12.35 -32.94 -20.25
C ARG A 111 -10.95 -33.20 -20.77
#